data_AF-A0A849G6X0-F1
#
_entry.id   AF-A0A849G6X0-F1
#
_cell.length_a   1.000
_cell.length_b   1.000
_cell.length_c   1.000
_cell.angle_alpha   90.00
_cell.angle_beta   90.00
_cell.angle_gamma   90.00
#
_symmetry.space_group_name_H-M   'P 1'
#
loop_
_entity.id
_entity.type
_entity.pdbx_description
1 polymer ?
#
loop_
_entity_poly.entity_id
_entity_poly.type
_entity_poly.pdbx_seq_one_letter_code
_entity_poly.pdbx_strand_id
1 'polypeptide(L)'
;MTEMWIGFAAVTGPVILIAVFFWFRYRTRVDMQNTIRAALDKGHELTPDLIDRIGAPKAPKDKDFRLAVIWLAIAVGLVLIGFAVPDPEAFRGTLAGAAFPFAIGVAYLILHRFADKDE
;
A
#
# COMPACT_ATOMS: atom_id res chain seq x y z
N MET A 1 -25.56 22.85 0.88
CA MET A 1 -24.21 23.40 1.18
C MET A 1 -23.40 22.40 2.00
N THR A 2 -23.87 21.94 3.16
CA THR A 2 -23.13 21.02 4.04
C THR A 2 -22.82 19.65 3.41
N GLU A 3 -23.75 19.05 2.66
CA GLU A 3 -23.53 17.74 2.03
C GLU A 3 -22.44 17.75 0.94
N MET A 4 -22.31 18.87 0.22
CA MET A 4 -21.25 19.06 -0.78
C MET A 4 -19.87 19.03 -0.14
N TRP A 5 -19.72 19.62 1.05
CA TRP A 5 -18.47 19.63 1.80
C TRP A 5 -18.12 18.26 2.37
N ILE A 6 -19.13 17.47 2.78
CA ILE A 6 -18.94 16.09 3.25
C ILE A 6 -18.39 15.22 2.12
N GLY A 7 -18.99 15.30 0.93
CA GLY A 7 -18.50 14.57 -0.26
C GLY A 7 -17.07 14.97 -0.63
N PHE A 8 -16.76 16.26 -0.60
CA PHE A 8 -15.41 16.75 -0.90
C PHE A 8 -14.38 16.28 0.14
N ALA A 9 -14.72 16.33 1.42
CA ALA A 9 -13.85 15.87 2.51
C ALA A 9 -13.59 14.36 2.44
N ALA A 10 -14.61 13.57 2.09
CA ALA A 10 -14.51 12.11 1.98
C ALA A 10 -13.53 11.66 0.88
N VAL A 11 -13.34 12.46 -0.17
CA VAL A 11 -12.37 12.17 -1.24
C VAL A 11 -11.00 12.78 -0.95
N THR A 12 -10.97 14.06 -0.53
CA THR A 12 -9.70 14.79 -0.36
C THR A 12 -8.88 14.28 0.82
N GLY A 13 -9.52 13.88 1.93
CA GLY A 13 -8.83 13.35 3.11
C GLY A 13 -7.98 12.11 2.79
N PRO A 14 -8.55 11.03 2.24
CA PRO A 14 -7.79 9.84 1.84
C PRO A 14 -6.69 10.14 0.82
N VAL A 15 -6.95 11.00 -0.17
CA VAL A 15 -5.95 11.38 -1.18
C VAL A 15 -4.74 12.06 -0.54
N ILE A 16 -4.96 12.99 0.39
CA ILE A 16 -3.87 13.67 1.12
C ILE A 16 -3.07 12.66 1.95
N LEU A 17 -3.74 11.75 2.67
CA LEU A 17 -3.07 10.73 3.47
C LEU A 17 -2.18 9.82 2.61
N ILE A 18 -2.69 9.39 1.45
CA ILE A 18 -1.93 8.58 0.50
C ILE A 18 -0.74 9.38 -0.05
N ALA A 19 -0.95 10.62 -0.48
CA ALA A 19 0.11 11.47 -1.01
C ALA A 19 1.22 11.70 0.02
N VAL A 20 0.87 12.00 1.28
CA VAL A 20 1.82 12.19 2.38
C VAL A 20 2.59 10.90 2.66
N PHE A 21 1.91 9.75 2.70
CA PHE A 21 2.56 8.45 2.89
C PHE A 21 3.60 8.15 1.79
N PHE A 22 3.24 8.37 0.52
CA PHE A 22 4.17 8.18 -0.60
C PHE A 22 5.31 9.19 -0.58
N TRP A 23 5.05 10.45 -0.19
CA TRP A 23 6.08 11.48 -0.07
C TRP A 23 7.13 11.13 0.99
N PHE A 24 6.72 10.68 2.18
CA PHE A 24 7.66 10.20 3.21
C PHE A 24 8.48 9.01 2.71
N ARG A 25 7.84 8.04 2.05
CA ARG A 25 8.53 6.86 1.51
C ARG A 25 9.53 7.22 0.42
N TYR A 26 9.21 8.18 -0.44
CA TYR A 26 10.12 8.73 -1.43
C TYR A 26 11.31 9.42 -0.75
N ARG A 27 11.04 10.29 0.23
CA ARG A 27 12.07 11.05 0.93
C ARG A 27 13.07 10.14 1.66
N THR A 28 12.61 9.10 2.35
CA THR A 28 13.50 8.12 2.99
C THR A 28 14.45 7.43 2.00
N ARG A 29 14.00 7.15 0.77
CA ARG A 29 14.85 6.55 -0.27
C ARG A 29 15.91 7.52 -0.78
N VAL A 30 15.53 8.78 -0.97
CA VAL A 30 16.45 9.84 -1.39
C VAL A 30 17.53 10.07 -0.31
N ASP A 31 17.12 10.18 0.95
CA ASP A 31 18.06 10.41 2.06
C ASP A 31 19.06 9.25 2.23
N MET A 32 18.60 8.01 2.03
CA MET A 32 19.47 6.82 2.03
C MET A 32 20.50 6.88 0.88
N GLN A 33 20.08 7.22 -0.33
CA GLN A 33 20.97 7.37 -1.48
C GLN A 33 21.99 8.50 -1.28
N ASN A 34 21.57 9.61 -0.69
CA ASN A 34 22.47 10.73 -0.37
C ASN A 34 23.53 10.31 0.66
N THR A 35 23.15 9.53 1.67
CA THR A 35 24.08 8.98 2.67
C THR A 35 25.11 8.05 2.02
N ILE A 36 24.67 7.18 1.10
CA ILE A 36 25.55 6.27 0.36
C ILE A 36 26.54 7.06 -0.51
N ARG A 37 26.07 8.06 -1.26
CA ARG A 37 26.94 8.94 -2.06
C ARG A 37 27.97 9.65 -1.16
N ALA A 38 27.53 10.21 -0.03
CA ALA A 38 28.43 10.87 0.92
C ALA A 38 29.48 9.91 1.54
N ALA A 39 29.16 8.62 1.69
CA ALA A 39 30.13 7.62 2.14
C ALA A 39 31.14 7.28 1.04
N LEU A 40 30.68 7.12 -0.20
CA LEU A 40 31.52 6.89 -1.38
C LEU A 40 32.49 8.06 -1.63
N ASP A 41 32.00 9.30 -1.55
CA ASP A 41 32.80 10.52 -1.74
C ASP A 41 33.92 10.66 -0.69
N LYS A 42 33.72 10.07 0.50
CA LYS A 42 34.73 10.03 1.58
C LYS A 42 35.72 8.86 1.44
N GLY A 43 35.64 8.10 0.35
CA GLY A 43 36.53 6.97 0.08
C GLY A 43 36.24 5.72 0.93
N HIS A 44 35.06 5.60 1.54
CA HIS A 44 34.67 4.34 2.15
C HIS A 44 34.38 3.31 1.05
N GLU A 45 35.12 2.21 1.06
CA GLU A 45 34.77 1.03 0.27
C GLU A 45 33.46 0.45 0.81
N LEU A 46 32.44 0.38 -0.04
CA LEU A 46 31.21 -0.30 0.33
C LEU A 46 31.51 -1.79 0.45
N THR A 47 31.33 -2.34 1.64
CA THR A 47 31.45 -3.79 1.82
C THR A 47 30.44 -4.51 0.91
N PRO A 48 30.80 -5.67 0.34
CA PRO A 48 29.92 -6.42 -0.56
C PRO A 48 28.53 -6.69 0.04
N ASP A 49 28.45 -6.94 1.35
CA ASP A 49 27.19 -7.13 2.08
C ASP A 49 26.28 -5.87 2.07
N LEU A 50 26.85 -4.66 2.09
CA LEU A 50 26.07 -3.42 1.95
C LEU A 50 25.54 -3.25 0.52
N ILE A 51 26.34 -3.59 -0.49
CA ILE A 51 25.94 -3.51 -1.90
C ILE A 51 24.77 -4.47 -2.16
N ASP A 52 24.84 -5.70 -1.68
CA ASP A 52 23.77 -6.69 -1.83
C ASP A 52 22.46 -6.23 -1.17
N ARG A 53 22.55 -5.66 0.03
CA ARG A 53 21.37 -5.15 0.76
C ARG A 53 20.74 -3.91 0.11
N ILE A 54 21.54 -3.07 -0.54
CA ILE A 54 21.08 -1.86 -1.23
C ILE A 54 20.51 -2.20 -2.62
N GLY A 55 21.17 -3.10 -3.36
CA GLY A 55 20.82 -3.45 -4.74
C GLY A 55 19.60 -4.37 -4.84
N ALA A 56 19.44 -5.27 -3.87
CA ALA A 56 18.34 -6.23 -3.84
C ALA A 56 17.83 -6.43 -2.41
N PRO A 57 17.16 -5.42 -1.81
CA PRO A 57 16.50 -5.63 -0.52
C PRO A 57 15.52 -6.80 -0.67
N LYS A 58 15.83 -7.93 -0.01
CA LYS A 58 14.99 -9.13 -0.04
C LYS A 58 13.57 -8.72 0.33
N ALA A 59 12.64 -8.99 -0.57
CA ALA A 59 11.23 -8.79 -0.26
C ALA A 59 10.93 -9.64 0.99
N PRO A 60 10.23 -9.10 2.00
CA PRO A 60 9.80 -9.90 3.13
C PRO A 60 9.01 -11.11 2.62
N LYS A 61 9.29 -12.31 3.15
CA LYS A 61 8.62 -13.56 2.76
C LYS A 61 7.09 -13.41 2.73
N ASP A 62 6.55 -12.74 3.74
CA ASP A 62 5.09 -12.54 3.89
C ASP A 62 4.58 -11.23 3.28
N LYS A 63 5.36 -10.58 2.40
CA LYS A 63 4.97 -9.29 1.81
C LYS A 63 3.65 -9.40 1.06
N ASP A 64 3.49 -10.44 0.25
CA ASP A 64 2.29 -10.64 -0.56
C ASP A 64 1.10 -11.06 0.30
N PHE A 65 1.32 -11.90 1.31
CA PHE A 65 0.29 -12.24 2.30
C PHE A 65 -0.21 -11.00 3.05
N ARG A 66 0.70 -10.15 3.52
CA ARG A 66 0.33 -8.90 4.21
C ARG A 66 -0.48 -7.97 3.29
N LEU A 67 -0.09 -7.87 2.02
CA LEU A 67 -0.84 -7.07 1.05
C LEU A 67 -2.23 -7.68 0.79
N ALA A 68 -2.34 -8.99 0.66
CA ALA A 68 -3.61 -9.69 0.51
C ALA A 68 -4.58 -9.37 1.67
N VAL A 69 -4.10 -9.49 2.91
CA VAL A 69 -4.91 -9.22 4.12
C VAL A 69 -5.38 -7.77 4.18
N ILE A 70 -4.49 -6.80 3.88
CA ILE A 70 -4.86 -5.37 3.90
C ILE A 70 -5.95 -5.08 2.86
N TRP A 71 -5.79 -5.57 1.63
CA TRP A 71 -6.75 -5.34 0.56
C TRP A 71 -8.11 -6.00 0.83
N LEU A 72 -8.12 -7.23 1.35
CA LEU A 72 -9.35 -7.91 1.77
C LEU A 72 -10.04 -7.17 2.93
N ALA A 73 -9.29 -6.67 3.91
CA ALA A 73 -9.84 -5.90 5.02
C ALA A 73 -10.52 -4.60 4.54
N ILE A 74 -9.91 -3.90 3.57
CA ILE A 74 -10.52 -2.71 2.95
C ILE A 74 -11.83 -3.07 2.23
N ALA A 75 -11.85 -4.17 1.47
CA ALA A 75 -13.05 -4.63 0.79
C ALA A 75 -14.18 -4.95 1.78
N VAL A 76 -13.87 -5.68 2.85
CA VAL A 76 -14.83 -5.98 3.94
C VAL A 76 -15.33 -4.68 4.59
N GLY A 77 -14.44 -3.73 4.87
CA GLY A 77 -14.80 -2.43 5.42
C GLY A 77 -15.81 -1.67 4.54
N LEU A 78 -15.60 -1.65 3.22
CA LEU A 78 -16.52 -1.01 2.28
C LEU A 78 -17.91 -1.69 2.27
N VAL A 79 -17.96 -3.02 2.33
CA VAL A 79 -19.23 -3.76 2.43
C VAL A 79 -19.96 -3.45 3.74
N LEU A 80 -19.22 -3.42 4.87
CA LEU A 80 -19.81 -3.07 6.18
C LEU A 80 -20.37 -1.65 6.21
N ILE A 81 -19.70 -0.69 5.55
CA ILE A 81 -20.22 0.67 5.39
C ILE A 81 -21.54 0.64 4.61
N GLY A 82 -21.62 -0.13 3.53
CA GLY A 82 -22.87 -0.31 2.78
C GLY A 82 -24.03 -0.80 3.65
N PHE A 83 -23.78 -1.76 4.57
CA PHE A 83 -24.81 -2.23 5.51
C PHE A 83 -25.18 -1.21 6.60
N ALA A 84 -24.25 -0.34 6.98
CA ALA A 84 -24.48 0.67 8.00
C ALA A 84 -25.31 1.87 7.49
N VAL A 85 -25.31 2.11 6.18
CA VAL A 85 -26.06 3.22 5.56
C VAL A 85 -27.42 2.70 5.07
N PRO A 86 -28.56 3.23 5.57
CA PRO A 86 -29.90 2.80 5.17
C PRO A 86 -30.32 3.40 3.81
N ASP A 87 -29.47 3.24 2.79
CA ASP A 87 -29.71 3.68 1.41
C ASP A 87 -29.29 2.55 0.43
N PRO A 88 -30.26 1.97 -0.31
CA PRO A 88 -29.97 0.90 -1.29
C PRO A 88 -29.00 1.31 -2.40
N GLU A 89 -28.99 2.58 -2.81
CA GLU A 89 -28.10 3.05 -3.87
C GLU A 89 -26.67 3.21 -3.34
N ALA A 90 -26.52 3.71 -2.11
CA ALA A 90 -25.25 3.70 -1.40
C ALA A 90 -24.70 2.28 -1.20
N PHE A 91 -25.56 1.30 -0.87
CA PHE A 91 -25.16 -0.10 -0.78
C PHE A 91 -24.61 -0.63 -2.11
N ARG A 92 -25.31 -0.38 -3.23
CA ARG A 92 -24.85 -0.81 -4.57
C ARG A 92 -23.52 -0.14 -4.96
N GLY A 93 -23.39 1.16 -4.70
CA GLY A 93 -22.17 1.92 -4.99
C GLY A 93 -20.97 1.43 -4.18
N THR A 94 -21.15 1.24 -2.86
CA THR A 94 -20.09 0.73 -1.97
C THR A 94 -19.72 -0.71 -2.30
N LEU A 95 -20.68 -1.56 -2.66
CA LEU A 95 -20.43 -2.94 -3.09
C LEU A 95 -19.63 -3.00 -4.40
N ALA A 96 -19.97 -2.17 -5.39
CA ALA A 96 -19.19 -2.03 -6.62
C ALA A 96 -17.77 -1.53 -6.33
N GLY A 97 -17.63 -0.55 -5.41
CA GLY A 97 -16.34 -0.06 -4.95
C GLY A 97 -15.51 -1.13 -4.23
N ALA A 98 -16.14 -2.01 -3.45
CA ALA A 98 -15.50 -3.10 -2.71
C ALA A 98 -14.95 -4.22 -3.62
N ALA A 99 -15.49 -4.37 -4.83
CA ALA A 99 -15.03 -5.38 -5.77
C ALA A 99 -13.56 -5.20 -6.20
N PHE A 100 -13.09 -3.95 -6.31
CA PHE A 100 -11.70 -3.63 -6.64
C PHE A 100 -10.69 -4.10 -5.58
N PRO A 101 -10.76 -3.63 -4.32
CA PRO A 101 -9.86 -4.09 -3.27
C PRO A 101 -10.01 -5.60 -3.02
N PHE A 102 -11.20 -6.17 -3.20
CA PHE A 102 -11.40 -7.62 -3.10
C PHE A 102 -10.58 -8.37 -4.15
N ALA A 103 -10.70 -7.98 -5.43
CA ALA A 103 -9.96 -8.62 -6.52
C ALA A 103 -8.43 -8.50 -6.33
N ILE A 104 -7.95 -7.33 -5.89
CA ILE A 104 -6.52 -7.11 -5.59
C ILE A 104 -6.07 -8.02 -4.44
N GLY A 105 -6.86 -8.10 -3.37
CA GLY A 105 -6.56 -8.95 -2.22
C GLY A 105 -6.50 -10.44 -2.58
N VAL A 106 -7.46 -10.92 -3.38
CA VAL A 106 -7.47 -12.29 -3.91
C VAL A 106 -6.25 -12.54 -4.79
N ALA A 107 -5.86 -11.60 -5.66
CA ALA A 107 -4.68 -11.75 -6.51
C ALA A 107 -3.39 -11.92 -5.69
N TYR A 108 -3.20 -11.12 -4.63
CA TYR A 108 -2.06 -11.27 -3.73
C TYR A 108 -2.09 -12.59 -2.94
N LEU A 109 -3.28 -13.07 -2.57
CA LEU A 109 -3.44 -14.35 -1.88
C LEU A 109 -3.05 -15.53 -2.79
N ILE A 110 -3.46 -15.45 -4.07
CA ILE A 110 -3.06 -16.42 -5.10
C ILE A 110 -1.55 -16.38 -5.29
N LEU A 111 -0.96 -15.18 -5.44
CA LEU A 111 0.48 -15.01 -5.62
C LEU A 111 1.26 -15.60 -4.44
N HIS A 112 0.86 -15.32 -3.21
CA HIS A 112 1.48 -15.90 -2.01
C HIS A 112 1.42 -17.43 -2.02
N ARG A 113 0.28 -18.01 -2.41
CA ARG A 113 0.12 -19.47 -2.46
C ARG A 113 1.02 -20.14 -3.49
N PHE A 114 1.39 -19.45 -4.56
CA PHE A 114 2.34 -19.92 -5.58
C PHE A 114 3.80 -19.62 -5.20
N ALA A 115 4.10 -18.46 -4.62
CA ALA A 115 5.43 -18.12 -4.13
C ALA A 115 5.94 -19.13 -3.08
N ASP A 116 5.06 -19.62 -2.20
CA ASP A 116 5.37 -20.67 -1.22
C ASP A 116 5.68 -22.05 -1.84
N LYS A 117 5.42 -22.28 -3.13
CA LYS A 117 5.70 -23.56 -3.81
C LYS A 117 7.06 -23.61 -4.49
N ASP A 118 7.67 -22.45 -4.71
CA ASP A 118 8.95 -22.31 -5.42
C ASP A 118 10.15 -22.18 -4.45
N GLU A 119 9.90 -22.15 -3.13
CA GLU A 119 10.87 -22.30 -2.03
C GLU A 119 10.95 -23.75 -1.52
#